data_AF-A0A0C1UFS9-F1
#
_entry.id   AF-A0A0C1UFS9-F1
#
_cell.length_a   1.000
_cell.length_b   1.000
_cell.length_c   1.000
_cell.angle_alpha   90.00
_cell.angle_beta   90.00
_cell.angle_gamma   90.00
#
_symmetry.space_group_name_H-M   'P 1'
#
loop_
_entity.id
_entity.type
_entity.pdbx_description
1 polymer ?
#
loop_
_entity_poly.entity_id
_entity_poly.type
_entity_poly.pdbx_seq_one_letter_code
_entity_poly.pdbx_strand_id
1 'polypeptide(L)' 'MELSTREVIKLKLVDLQENVRDFQSYADKVDDKNVKDEFKALAKECGYQAQRLQGLLGEFED' A
#
# COMPACT_ATOMS: atom_id res chain seq x y z
N MET A 1 -12.24 -12.14 17.64
CA MET A 1 -12.80 -12.61 16.36
C MET A 1 -11.63 -13.15 15.56
N GLU A 2 -11.74 -14.35 15.00
CA GLU A 2 -10.80 -14.82 13.98
C GLU A 2 -11.20 -14.20 12.65
N LEU A 3 -10.25 -13.55 11.97
CA LEU A 3 -10.48 -12.94 10.67
C LEU A 3 -10.44 -14.02 9.60
N SER A 4 -11.38 -13.98 8.65
CA SER A 4 -11.29 -14.78 7.43
C SER A 4 -10.11 -14.34 6.56
N THR A 5 -9.65 -15.23 5.67
CA THR A 5 -8.59 -14.91 4.70
C THR A 5 -8.92 -13.65 3.88
N ARG A 6 -10.19 -13.50 3.47
CA ARG A 6 -10.67 -12.32 2.73
C ARG A 6 -10.51 -11.03 3.54
N GLU A 7 -10.88 -11.06 4.82
CA GLU A 7 -10.77 -9.89 5.70
C GLU A 7 -9.32 -9.51 5.94
N VAL A 8 -8.43 -10.49 6.14
CA VAL A 8 -6.99 -10.26 6.28
C VAL A 8 -6.41 -9.59 5.02
N ILE A 9 -6.78 -10.08 3.82
CA ILE A 9 -6.33 -9.48 2.56
C ILE A 9 -6.87 -8.05 2.42
N LYS A 10 -8.15 -7.81 2.71
CA LYS A 10 -8.76 -6.46 2.64
C LYS A 10 -8.09 -5.47 3.59
N LEU A 11 -7.89 -5.86 4.85
CA LEU A 11 -7.20 -5.02 5.83
C LEU A 11 -5.80 -4.66 5.32
N LYS A 12 -5.04 -5.65 4.84
CA LYS A 12 -3.69 -5.37 4.38
C LYS A 12 -3.62 -4.56 3.10
N LEU A 13 -4.61 -4.72 2.21
CA LEU A 13 -4.75 -3.89 1.02
C LEU A 13 -4.96 -2.42 1.39
N VAL A 14 -5.82 -2.14 2.37
CA VAL A 14 -6.05 -0.77 2.86
C VAL A 14 -4.78 -0.19 3.46
N ASP A 15 -4.06 -0.93 4.31
CA ASP A 15 -2.76 -0.47 4.86
C ASP A 15 -1.78 -0.04 3.76
N LEU A 16 -1.69 -0.84 2.68
CA LEU A 16 -0.77 -0.54 1.58
C LEU A 16 -1.21 0.71 0.82
N GLN A 17 -2.52 0.88 0.59
CA GLN A 17 -3.06 2.08 -0.04
C GLN A 17 -2.84 3.34 0.82
N GLU A 18 -2.94 3.21 2.14
CA GLU A 18 -2.59 4.27 3.10
C GLU A 18 -1.11 4.61 3.03
N ASN A 19 -0.23 3.60 3.03
CA ASN A 19 1.21 3.82 2.86
C ASN A 19 1.56 4.52 1.55
N VAL A 20 0.90 4.19 0.43
CA VAL A 20 1.08 4.90 -0.85
C VAL A 20 0.80 6.40 -0.66
N ARG A 21 -0.35 6.73 -0.04
CA ARG A 21 -0.77 8.11 0.19
C ARG A 21 0.19 8.84 1.13
N ASP A 22 0.61 8.18 2.19
CA ASP A 22 1.47 8.77 3.21
C ASP A 22 2.88 9.02 2.67
N PHE A 23 3.49 8.05 1.99
CA PHE A 23 4.78 8.25 1.35
C PHE A 23 4.75 9.38 0.31
N GLN A 24 3.70 9.47 -0.52
CA GLN A 24 3.54 10.57 -1.45
C GLN A 24 3.42 11.91 -0.72
N SER A 25 2.55 11.99 0.29
CA SER A 25 2.34 13.18 1.12
C SER A 25 3.60 13.64 1.84
N TYR A 26 4.42 12.71 2.34
CA TYR A 26 5.67 13.03 3.00
C TYR A 26 6.79 13.39 2.03
N ALA A 27 6.82 12.79 0.82
CA ALA A 27 7.77 13.17 -0.21
C ALA A 27 7.61 14.65 -0.62
N ASP A 28 6.39 15.19 -0.54
CA ASP A 28 6.11 16.61 -0.82
C ASP A 28 6.51 17.54 0.34
N LYS A 29 6.66 17.02 1.56
CA LYS A 29 6.97 17.80 2.78
C LYS A 29 8.44 17.78 3.17
N VAL A 30 9.23 16.85 2.63
CA VAL A 30 10.66 16.70 2.93
C VAL A 30 11.50 17.42 1.89
N ASP A 31 12.50 18.18 2.34
CA ASP A 31 13.43 18.92 1.47
C ASP A 31 14.62 18.08 1.02
N ASP A 32 15.05 17.11 1.83
CA ASP A 32 16.16 16.23 1.48
C ASP A 32 15.81 15.39 0.24
N LYS A 33 16.63 15.55 -0.80
CA LYS A 33 16.41 14.89 -2.09
C LYS A 33 16.46 13.37 -1.98
N ASN A 34 17.38 12.81 -1.21
CA ASN A 34 17.53 11.36 -1.10
C ASN A 34 16.33 10.76 -0.39
N VAL A 35 15.87 11.38 0.70
CA VAL A 35 14.66 10.94 1.41
C VAL A 35 13.42 11.06 0.51
N LYS A 36 13.29 12.16 -0.25
CA LYS A 36 12.19 12.36 -1.18
C LYS A 36 12.12 11.28 -2.27
N ASP A 37 13.27 10.96 -2.85
CA ASP A 37 13.35 9.94 -3.91
C ASP A 37 13.03 8.54 -3.34
N GLU A 38 13.52 8.23 -2.14
CA GLU A 38 13.22 6.97 -1.46
C GLU A 38 11.73 6.83 -1.13
N PHE A 39 11.09 7.88 -0.60
CA PHE A 39 9.65 7.85 -0.33
C PHE A 39 8.82 7.64 -1.61
N LYS A 40 9.22 8.24 -2.73
CA LYS A 40 8.57 7.98 -4.02
C LYS A 40 8.75 6.54 -4.49
N ALA A 41 9.92 5.95 -4.27
CA ALA A 41 10.18 4.54 -4.58
C ALA A 41 9.30 3.61 -3.73
N LEU A 42 9.27 3.84 -2.40
CA LEU A 42 8.45 3.07 -1.47
C LEU A 42 6.94 3.20 -1.77
N ALA A 43 6.46 4.39 -2.11
CA ALA A 43 5.07 4.57 -2.57
C ALA A 43 4.76 3.68 -3.78
N LYS A 44 5.67 3.58 -4.75
CA LYS A 44 5.49 2.74 -5.93
C LYS A 44 5.49 1.25 -5.57
N GLU A 45 6.36 0.83 -4.67
CA GLU A 45 6.42 -0.56 -4.18
C GLU A 45 5.13 -0.95 -3.44
N CYS A 46 4.64 -0.10 -2.54
CA CYS A 46 3.35 -0.30 -1.87
C CYS A 46 2.20 -0.40 -2.90
N GLY A 47 2.23 0.41 -3.95
CA GLY A 47 1.27 0.33 -5.06
C GLY A 47 1.28 -1.02 -5.77
N TYR A 48 2.47 -1.57 -6.08
CA TYR A 48 2.58 -2.91 -6.67
C TYR A 48 2.10 -4.02 -5.72
N GLN A 49 2.43 -3.91 -4.43
CA GLN A 49 1.95 -4.86 -3.42
C GLN A 49 0.41 -4.80 -3.30
N ALA A 50 -0.17 -3.59 -3.30
CA ALA A 50 -1.62 -3.39 -3.27
C ALA A 50 -2.30 -4.01 -4.50
N GLN A 51 -1.72 -3.84 -5.70
CA GLN A 51 -2.25 -4.46 -6.92
C GLN A 51 -2.25 -5.99 -6.84
N ARG A 52 -1.20 -6.59 -6.27
CA ARG A 52 -1.13 -8.05 -6.07
C ARG A 52 -2.19 -8.53 -5.08
N LEU A 53 -2.40 -7.82 -3.97
CA LEU A 53 -3.45 -8.15 -3.01
C LEU A 53 -4.85 -7.97 -3.60
N GLN A 54 -5.08 -6.93 -4.41
CA GLN A 54 -6.34 -6.74 -5.13
C GLN A 54 -6.62 -7.90 -6.09
N GLY A 55 -5.58 -8.41 -6.76
CA GLY A 55 -5.70 -9.61 -7.62
C GLY A 55 -6.11 -10.85 -6.83
N LEU A 56 -5.46 -11.10 -5.68
CA LEU A 56 -5.83 -12.21 -4.79
C LEU A 56 -7.25 -12.04 -4.25
N LEU A 57 -7.66 -10.81 -3.92
CA LEU A 57 -8.99 -10.55 -3.38
C LEU A 57 -10.09 -10.99 -4.37
N GLY A 58 -9.87 -10.82 -5.67
CA GLY A 58 -10.78 -11.28 -6.72
C GLY A 58 -10.98 -12.80 -6.78
N GLU A 59 -10.08 -13.60 -6.21
CA GLU A 59 -10.26 -15.05 -6.04
C GLU A 59 -11.21 -15.39 -4.86
N PHE A 60 -11.54 -14.41 -4.03
CA PHE A 60 -12.42 -14.54 -2.86
C PHE A 60 -13.66 -13.62 -2.95
N GLU A 61 -13.97 -13.08 -4.13
CA GLU A 61 -15.22 -12.36 -4.39
C GLU A 61 -16.17 -13.28 -5.17
N ASP A 62 -17.22 -13.75 -4.47
CA ASP A 62 -18.40 -14.41 -5.07
C ASP A 62 -19.26 -13.40 -5.85
#